data_AF-A0A090RUB1-F1
#
_entry.id   AF-A0A090RUB1-F1
#
_cell.length_a   1.000
_cell.length_b   1.000
_cell.length_c   1.000
_cell.angle_alpha   90.00
_cell.angle_beta   90.00
_cell.angle_gamma   90.00
#
_symmetry.space_group_name_H-M   'P 1'
#
loop_
_entity.id
_entity.type
_entity.pdbx_description
1 polymer ?
#
loop_
_entity_poly.entity_id
_entity_poly.type
_entity_poly.pdbx_seq_one_letter_code
_entity_poly.pdbx_strand_id
1 'polypeptide(L)'
;MNKLELWNNLSVKHKMLLLVLLPLALIVFLASRQITSLNNQLADLEKVERLVRYSEVLSDVQSKANDARPTSDVVDITSSLESLKVLGAEIFPSDEAVRLSGLLDDYQESVVSVAEAADYVEKQELVEWQVDTYKQILMIIEKSPAKAVLPVVDGHMVALSQLEWLVFWADEEIWQTSALIQSYQSGEATDELSKQEIANLVQNQQLFVERFVAINADPMQVNLLLDSFSNPAFEESSMFRNVLLSSEGVASLSSAEIKAGIDALNLRSNLIQGVSLSIEEQLRQEIRTLVAGFEQQRMGFLTVVSLLTVMLIVIGVNLALRVTRNLGLVLKFLEQEDDNQAISLTSKIGGKDELSDLLKR
;
A
#
# COMPACT_ATOMS: atom_id res chain seq x y z
N MET A 1 29.12 -26.53 39.01
CA MET A 1 30.13 -26.67 37.94
C MET A 1 30.39 -25.31 37.35
N ASN A 2 31.59 -24.78 37.59
CA ASN A 2 31.91 -23.38 37.37
C ASN A 2 32.18 -23.16 35.86
N LYS A 3 31.48 -22.23 35.20
CA LYS A 3 31.61 -22.00 33.74
C LYS A 3 33.07 -21.69 33.31
N LEU A 4 33.88 -21.20 34.23
CA LEU A 4 35.33 -20.95 34.05
C LEU A 4 36.18 -22.23 33.99
N GLU A 5 35.81 -23.33 34.65
CA GLU A 5 36.57 -24.59 34.60
C GLU A 5 36.42 -25.31 33.25
N LEU A 6 35.21 -25.26 32.68
CA LEU A 6 34.95 -25.78 31.33
C LEU A 6 35.73 -25.01 30.26
N TRP A 7 35.80 -23.68 30.36
CA TRP A 7 36.63 -22.87 29.47
C TRP A 7 38.10 -23.23 29.64
N ASN A 8 38.63 -23.31 30.86
CA ASN A 8 40.04 -23.60 31.07
C ASN A 8 40.48 -24.97 30.54
N ASN A 9 39.60 -25.98 30.57
CA ASN A 9 39.89 -27.34 30.09
C ASN A 9 39.76 -27.53 28.57
N LEU A 10 39.27 -26.53 27.82
CA LEU A 10 39.22 -26.58 26.36
C LEU A 10 40.61 -26.32 25.75
N SER A 11 41.00 -27.19 24.80
CA SER A 11 42.18 -26.95 23.96
C SER A 11 42.09 -25.59 23.27
N VAL A 12 43.23 -24.89 23.18
CA VAL A 12 43.35 -23.57 22.53
C VAL A 12 42.74 -23.56 21.13
N LYS A 13 42.82 -24.67 20.39
CA LYS A 13 42.18 -24.85 19.06
C LYS A 13 40.66 -24.59 19.10
N HIS A 14 39.97 -25.15 20.10
CA HIS A 14 38.52 -25.02 20.23
C HIS A 14 38.11 -23.64 20.75
N LYS A 15 38.91 -23.01 21.63
CA LYS A 15 38.69 -21.63 22.09
C LYS A 15 38.77 -20.64 20.93
N MET A 16 39.77 -20.80 20.05
CA MET A 16 39.98 -19.96 18.87
C MET A 16 38.86 -20.14 17.84
N LEU A 17 38.40 -21.38 17.63
CA LEU A 17 37.22 -21.64 16.81
C LEU A 17 35.96 -20.96 17.37
N LEU A 18 35.72 -21.07 18.69
CA LEU A 18 34.55 -20.45 19.31
C LEU A 18 34.61 -18.91 19.24
N LEU A 19 35.80 -18.33 19.38
CA LEU A 19 36.03 -16.88 19.27
C LEU A 19 35.67 -16.32 17.88
N VAL A 20 35.77 -17.14 16.83
CA VAL A 20 35.42 -16.77 15.45
C VAL A 20 33.95 -17.11 15.14
N LEU A 21 33.47 -18.26 15.59
CA LEU A 21 32.11 -18.74 15.30
C LEU A 21 31.03 -17.92 16.01
N LEU A 22 31.27 -17.45 17.23
CA LEU A 22 30.30 -16.68 18.00
C LEU A 22 29.94 -15.33 17.35
N PRO A 23 30.89 -14.45 16.99
CA PRO A 23 30.58 -13.22 16.26
C PRO A 23 30.01 -13.49 14.87
N LEU A 24 30.43 -14.57 14.20
CA LEU A 24 29.83 -14.98 12.92
C LEU A 24 28.35 -15.33 13.08
N ALA A 25 27.99 -16.13 14.09
CA ALA A 25 26.60 -16.48 14.37
C ALA A 25 25.75 -15.25 14.71
N LEU A 26 26.31 -14.29 15.45
CA LEU A 26 25.63 -13.03 15.76
C LEU A 26 25.38 -12.19 14.51
N ILE A 27 26.37 -12.09 13.61
CA ILE A 27 26.23 -11.38 12.33
C ILE A 27 25.14 -12.02 11.49
N VAL A 28 25.15 -13.35 11.35
CA VAL A 28 24.12 -14.08 10.59
C VAL A 28 22.74 -13.87 11.19
N PHE A 29 22.60 -13.91 12.52
CA PHE A 29 21.33 -13.68 13.20
C PHE A 29 20.79 -12.26 12.96
N LEU A 30 21.63 -11.24 13.16
CA LEU A 30 21.24 -9.84 12.93
C LEU A 30 20.94 -9.58 11.46
N ALA A 31 21.71 -10.19 10.56
CA ALA A 31 21.49 -10.06 9.13
C ALA A 31 20.18 -10.69 8.68
N SER A 32 19.89 -11.90 9.17
CA SER A 32 18.62 -12.55 8.92
C SER A 32 17.46 -11.70 9.41
N ARG A 33 17.53 -11.15 10.63
CA ARG A 33 16.49 -10.27 11.17
C ARG A 33 16.27 -9.03 10.31
N GLN A 34 17.35 -8.35 9.90
CA GLN A 34 17.24 -7.15 9.08
C GLN A 34 16.68 -7.43 7.69
N ILE A 35 17.13 -8.51 7.04
CA ILE A 35 16.63 -8.92 5.73
C ILE A 35 15.15 -9.28 5.80
N THR A 36 14.72 -10.01 6.83
CA THR A 36 13.29 -10.31 7.04
C THR A 36 12.48 -9.03 7.21
N SER A 37 12.97 -8.05 7.98
CA SER A 37 12.29 -6.76 8.13
C SER A 37 12.14 -6.01 6.81
N LEU A 38 13.21 -5.95 6.00
CA LEU A 38 13.18 -5.29 4.69
C LEU A 38 12.26 -6.02 3.70
N ASN A 39 12.27 -7.35 3.70
CA ASN A 39 11.38 -8.14 2.84
C ASN A 39 9.91 -7.96 3.23
N ASN A 40 9.59 -7.86 4.52
CA ASN A 40 8.23 -7.56 4.96
C ASN A 40 7.80 -6.17 4.51
N GLN A 41 8.65 -5.15 4.67
CA GLN A 41 8.36 -3.79 4.20
C GLN A 41 8.13 -3.73 2.67
N LEU A 42 8.93 -4.45 1.89
CA LEU A 42 8.75 -4.56 0.45
C LEU A 42 7.44 -5.27 0.09
N ALA A 43 7.12 -6.37 0.75
CA ALA A 43 5.87 -7.10 0.52
C ALA A 43 4.62 -6.26 0.88
N ASP A 44 4.70 -5.47 1.95
CA ASP A 44 3.61 -4.58 2.34
C ASP A 44 3.45 -3.42 1.34
N LEU A 45 4.53 -2.83 0.84
CA LEU A 45 4.48 -1.82 -0.23
C LEU A 45 3.90 -2.38 -1.53
N GLU A 46 4.28 -3.60 -1.91
CA GLU A 46 3.74 -4.27 -3.09
C GLU A 46 2.23 -4.52 -2.96
N LYS A 47 1.75 -4.88 -1.77
CA LYS A 47 0.31 -5.00 -1.51
C LYS A 47 -0.41 -3.65 -1.62
N VAL A 48 0.18 -2.58 -1.10
CA VAL A 48 -0.40 -1.23 -1.25
C VAL A 48 -0.45 -0.83 -2.72
N GLU A 49 0.61 -1.06 -3.50
CA GLU A 49 0.60 -0.76 -4.95
C GLU A 49 -0.53 -1.51 -5.68
N ARG A 50 -0.74 -2.78 -5.35
CA ARG A 50 -1.84 -3.57 -5.90
C ARG A 50 -3.20 -3.03 -5.49
N LEU A 51 -3.35 -2.55 -4.26
CA LEU A 51 -4.59 -1.93 -3.78
C LEU A 51 -4.89 -0.60 -4.47
N VAL A 52 -3.87 0.23 -4.69
CA VAL A 52 -4.02 1.47 -5.49
C VAL A 52 -4.47 1.12 -6.91
N ARG A 53 -3.87 0.11 -7.53
CA ARG A 53 -4.29 -0.37 -8.85
C ARG A 53 -5.70 -0.95 -8.85
N TYR A 54 -6.08 -1.66 -7.79
CA TYR A 54 -7.43 -2.18 -7.60
C TYR A 54 -8.44 -1.02 -7.60
N SER A 55 -8.16 0.02 -6.82
CA SER A 55 -8.99 1.22 -6.73
C SER A 55 -9.16 1.92 -8.08
N GLU A 56 -8.07 2.15 -8.82
CA GLU A 56 -8.09 2.78 -10.15
C GLU A 56 -9.00 2.00 -11.12
N VAL A 57 -8.83 0.68 -11.20
CA VAL A 57 -9.64 -0.18 -12.08
C VAL A 57 -11.10 -0.19 -11.64
N LEU A 58 -11.37 -0.21 -10.33
CA LEU A 58 -12.74 -0.16 -9.81
C LEU A 58 -13.41 1.18 -10.12
N SER A 59 -12.70 2.29 -9.98
CA SER A 59 -13.21 3.63 -10.30
C SER A 59 -13.52 3.76 -11.79
N ASP A 60 -12.65 3.25 -12.67
CA ASP A 60 -12.89 3.21 -14.13
C ASP A 60 -14.12 2.36 -14.48
N VAL A 61 -14.26 1.17 -13.86
CA VAL A 61 -15.45 0.33 -14.02
C VAL A 61 -16.73 1.06 -13.60
N GLN A 62 -16.68 1.76 -12.46
CA GLN A 62 -17.83 2.52 -11.96
C GLN A 62 -18.19 3.68 -12.90
N SER A 63 -17.20 4.48 -13.30
CA SER A 63 -17.39 5.61 -14.22
C SER A 63 -18.04 5.16 -15.52
N LYS A 64 -17.53 4.08 -16.12
CA LYS A 64 -18.09 3.49 -17.35
C LYS A 64 -19.53 3.00 -17.17
N ALA A 65 -19.82 2.36 -16.04
CA ALA A 65 -21.17 1.89 -15.74
C ALA A 65 -22.14 3.07 -15.54
N ASN A 66 -21.71 4.11 -14.82
CA ASN A 66 -22.48 5.33 -14.57
C ASN A 66 -22.80 6.07 -15.88
N ASP A 67 -21.81 6.25 -16.75
CA ASP A 67 -21.97 6.94 -18.04
C ASP A 67 -23.00 6.27 -18.96
N ALA A 68 -23.19 4.96 -18.84
CA ALA A 68 -24.11 4.19 -19.66
C ALA A 68 -25.54 4.10 -19.11
N ARG A 69 -25.77 4.39 -17.81
CA ARG A 69 -27.11 4.37 -17.21
C ARG A 69 -28.14 5.21 -18.01
N PRO A 70 -27.83 6.44 -18.48
CA PRO A 70 -28.78 7.26 -19.22
C PRO A 70 -29.13 6.69 -20.60
N THR A 71 -28.19 6.01 -21.27
CA THR A 71 -28.34 5.58 -22.68
C THR A 71 -28.83 4.14 -22.84
N SER A 72 -28.89 3.34 -21.76
CA SER A 72 -29.18 1.89 -21.83
C SER A 72 -28.16 1.13 -22.68
N ASP A 73 -26.96 1.67 -22.85
CA ASP A 73 -25.90 0.97 -23.58
C ASP A 73 -25.31 -0.14 -22.73
N VAL A 74 -25.12 -1.31 -23.33
CA VAL A 74 -24.39 -2.41 -22.69
C VAL A 74 -22.90 -2.08 -22.71
N VAL A 75 -22.29 -1.99 -21.53
CA VAL A 75 -20.86 -1.73 -21.39
C VAL A 75 -20.12 -3.01 -21.05
N ASP A 76 -19.04 -3.30 -21.78
CA ASP A 76 -18.15 -4.40 -21.45
C ASP A 76 -17.14 -4.01 -20.38
N ILE A 77 -17.41 -4.44 -19.15
CA ILE A 77 -16.52 -4.32 -17.99
C ILE A 77 -15.85 -5.65 -17.61
N THR A 78 -16.11 -6.72 -18.35
CA THR A 78 -15.76 -8.11 -17.98
C THR A 78 -14.26 -8.26 -17.71
N SER A 79 -13.42 -7.76 -18.62
CA SER A 79 -11.96 -7.85 -18.48
C SER A 79 -11.41 -7.09 -17.26
N SER A 80 -12.04 -5.97 -16.91
CA SER A 80 -11.66 -5.15 -15.75
C SER A 80 -12.06 -5.84 -14.46
N LEU A 81 -13.26 -6.42 -14.40
CA LEU A 81 -13.72 -7.22 -13.27
C LEU A 81 -12.85 -8.47 -13.04
N GLU A 82 -12.44 -9.17 -14.09
CA GLU A 82 -11.50 -10.29 -13.96
C GLU A 82 -10.13 -9.83 -13.42
N SER A 83 -9.64 -8.67 -13.86
CA SER A 83 -8.43 -8.07 -13.28
C SER A 83 -8.61 -7.74 -11.80
N LEU A 84 -9.77 -7.24 -11.39
CA LEU A 84 -10.08 -6.97 -9.98
C LEU A 84 -10.12 -8.27 -9.17
N LYS A 85 -10.72 -9.35 -9.67
CA LYS A 85 -10.72 -10.66 -8.98
C LYS A 85 -9.31 -11.18 -8.74
N VAL A 86 -8.43 -11.08 -9.76
CA VAL A 86 -7.02 -11.49 -9.64
C VAL A 86 -6.29 -10.64 -8.59
N LEU A 87 -6.41 -9.31 -8.67
CA LEU A 87 -5.80 -8.41 -7.69
C LEU A 87 -6.35 -8.66 -6.28
N GLY A 88 -7.65 -8.86 -6.15
CA GLY A 88 -8.34 -9.11 -4.88
C GLY A 88 -7.81 -10.35 -4.17
N ALA A 89 -7.57 -11.44 -4.91
CA ALA A 89 -7.00 -12.67 -4.36
C ALA A 89 -5.57 -12.51 -3.81
N GLU A 90 -4.83 -11.51 -4.29
CA GLU A 90 -3.47 -11.21 -3.85
C GLU A 90 -3.40 -10.24 -2.66
N ILE A 91 -4.43 -9.42 -2.46
CA ILE A 91 -4.49 -8.37 -1.44
C ILE A 91 -5.23 -8.87 -0.19
N PHE A 92 -6.38 -9.50 -0.37
CA PHE A 92 -7.32 -9.82 0.70
C PHE A 92 -7.15 -11.27 1.21
N PRO A 93 -7.53 -11.55 2.47
CA PRO A 93 -7.63 -12.92 2.97
C PRO A 93 -8.61 -13.74 2.12
N SER A 94 -8.42 -15.07 2.08
CA SER A 94 -9.15 -15.92 1.14
C SER A 94 -10.68 -15.84 1.26
N ASP A 95 -11.22 -15.66 2.46
CA ASP A 95 -12.66 -15.49 2.70
C ASP A 95 -13.19 -14.16 2.18
N GLU A 96 -12.47 -13.05 2.42
CA GLU A 96 -12.82 -11.74 1.86
C GLU A 96 -12.65 -11.68 0.35
N ALA A 97 -11.59 -12.28 -0.20
CA ALA A 97 -11.35 -12.35 -1.63
C ALA A 97 -12.47 -13.11 -2.37
N VAL A 98 -12.95 -14.23 -1.79
CA VAL A 98 -14.10 -14.97 -2.35
C VAL A 98 -15.38 -14.13 -2.30
N ARG A 99 -15.64 -13.46 -1.17
CA ARG A 99 -16.79 -12.55 -1.04
C ARG A 99 -16.73 -11.41 -2.05
N LEU A 100 -15.56 -10.78 -2.20
CA LEU A 100 -15.33 -9.68 -3.13
C LEU A 100 -15.53 -10.14 -4.57
N SER A 101 -15.03 -11.32 -4.94
CA SER A 101 -15.28 -11.91 -6.26
C SER A 101 -16.78 -12.10 -6.53
N GLY A 102 -17.54 -12.60 -5.54
CA GLY A 102 -18.99 -12.73 -5.67
C GLY A 102 -19.69 -11.38 -5.87
N LEU A 103 -19.30 -10.35 -5.11
CA LEU A 103 -19.84 -9.00 -5.31
C LEU A 103 -19.50 -8.41 -6.67
N LEU A 104 -18.32 -8.72 -7.23
CA LEU A 104 -17.96 -8.29 -8.59
C LEU A 104 -18.81 -8.99 -9.66
N ASP A 105 -19.18 -10.26 -9.45
CA ASP A 105 -20.12 -10.99 -10.31
C ASP A 105 -21.53 -10.39 -10.22
N ASP A 106 -22.03 -10.14 -9.00
CA ASP A 106 -23.31 -9.50 -8.75
C ASP A 106 -23.35 -8.09 -9.38
N TYR A 107 -22.24 -7.35 -9.28
CA TYR A 107 -22.12 -6.03 -9.87
C TYR A 107 -22.17 -6.10 -11.40
N GLN A 108 -21.51 -7.07 -12.02
CA GLN A 108 -21.60 -7.30 -13.46
C GLN A 108 -23.03 -7.57 -13.91
N GLU A 109 -23.74 -8.44 -13.19
CA GLU A 109 -25.14 -8.76 -13.46
C GLU A 109 -26.00 -7.50 -13.36
N SER A 110 -25.82 -6.70 -12.31
CA SER A 110 -26.56 -5.46 -12.12
C SER A 110 -26.35 -4.44 -13.25
N VAL A 111 -25.12 -4.31 -13.77
CA VAL A 111 -24.81 -3.43 -14.91
C VAL A 111 -25.56 -3.87 -16.16
N VAL A 112 -25.61 -5.18 -16.43
CA VAL A 112 -26.36 -5.74 -17.56
C VAL A 112 -27.86 -5.53 -17.37
N SER A 113 -28.39 -5.82 -16.19
CA SER A 113 -29.82 -5.62 -15.90
C SER A 113 -30.25 -4.16 -16.08
N VAL A 114 -29.45 -3.19 -15.61
CA VAL A 114 -29.73 -1.76 -15.79
C VAL A 114 -29.81 -1.37 -17.28
N ALA A 115 -28.95 -1.95 -18.12
CA ALA A 115 -28.99 -1.72 -19.57
C ALA A 115 -30.23 -2.35 -20.23
N GLU A 116 -30.66 -3.50 -19.73
CA GLU A 116 -31.79 -4.29 -20.27
C GLU A 116 -33.16 -3.90 -19.70
N ALA A 117 -33.23 -2.95 -18.76
CA ALA A 117 -34.46 -2.45 -18.15
C ALA A 117 -35.52 -2.08 -19.22
N ALA A 118 -36.76 -2.55 -19.03
CA ALA A 118 -37.85 -2.34 -19.97
C ALA A 118 -38.38 -0.91 -19.94
N ASP A 119 -38.34 -0.27 -18.78
CA ASP A 119 -38.76 1.11 -18.59
C ASP A 119 -37.90 1.85 -17.54
N TYR A 120 -38.22 3.12 -17.35
CA TYR A 120 -37.46 4.00 -16.47
C TYR A 120 -37.60 3.66 -14.99
N VAL A 121 -38.78 3.17 -14.58
CA VAL A 121 -39.06 2.82 -13.18
C VAL A 121 -38.28 1.56 -12.81
N GLU A 122 -38.32 0.54 -13.67
CA GLU A 122 -37.50 -0.67 -13.49
C GLU A 122 -36.01 -0.32 -13.48
N LYS A 123 -35.56 0.58 -14.37
CA LYS A 123 -34.17 1.02 -14.39
C LYS A 123 -33.76 1.64 -13.05
N GLN A 124 -34.61 2.47 -12.45
CA GLN A 124 -34.32 3.11 -11.17
C GLN A 124 -34.13 2.07 -10.06
N GLU A 125 -35.04 1.09 -9.95
CA GLU A 125 -34.93 -0.02 -8.99
C GLU A 125 -33.64 -0.84 -9.19
N LEU A 126 -33.29 -1.13 -10.44
CA LEU A 126 -32.07 -1.88 -10.78
C LEU A 126 -30.80 -1.08 -10.46
N VAL A 127 -30.83 0.25 -10.66
CA VAL A 127 -29.72 1.11 -10.25
C VAL A 127 -29.56 1.11 -8.73
N GLU A 128 -30.63 1.12 -7.93
CA GLU A 128 -30.52 1.02 -6.47
C GLU A 128 -29.78 -0.27 -6.05
N TRP A 129 -30.06 -1.39 -6.72
CA TRP A 129 -29.35 -2.65 -6.47
C TRP A 129 -27.87 -2.59 -6.89
N GLN A 130 -27.58 -2.01 -8.07
CA GLN A 130 -26.22 -1.77 -8.52
C GLN A 130 -25.42 -0.93 -7.51
N VAL A 131 -26.05 0.13 -7.00
CA VAL A 131 -25.48 1.07 -6.02
C VAL A 131 -25.19 0.39 -4.69
N ASP A 132 -26.11 -0.42 -4.16
CA ASP A 132 -25.86 -1.18 -2.92
C ASP A 132 -24.69 -2.16 -3.08
N THR A 133 -24.65 -2.87 -4.20
CA THR A 133 -23.56 -3.81 -4.51
C THR A 133 -22.21 -3.10 -4.56
N TYR A 134 -22.13 -1.94 -5.23
CA TYR A 134 -20.90 -1.16 -5.28
C TYR A 134 -20.47 -0.61 -3.91
N LYS A 135 -21.42 -0.12 -3.09
CA LYS A 135 -21.14 0.30 -1.70
C LYS A 135 -20.53 -0.83 -0.88
N GLN A 136 -21.02 -2.06 -1.05
CA GLN A 136 -20.47 -3.22 -0.36
C GLN A 136 -19.03 -3.51 -0.77
N ILE A 137 -18.71 -3.34 -2.06
CA ILE A 137 -17.34 -3.45 -2.58
C ILE A 137 -16.44 -2.38 -1.95
N LEU A 138 -16.84 -1.10 -1.98
CA LEU A 138 -16.09 0.01 -1.37
C LEU A 138 -15.83 -0.21 0.12
N MET A 139 -16.82 -0.70 0.87
CA MET A 139 -16.66 -0.99 2.30
C MET A 139 -15.64 -2.09 2.60
N ILE A 140 -15.45 -3.07 1.70
CA ILE A 140 -14.43 -4.10 1.86
C ILE A 140 -13.04 -3.51 1.60
N ILE A 141 -12.94 -2.67 0.56
CA ILE A 141 -11.68 -2.01 0.16
C ILE A 141 -11.19 -1.05 1.24
N GLU A 142 -12.09 -0.21 1.79
CA GLU A 142 -11.76 0.70 2.89
C GLU A 142 -11.24 -0.05 4.13
N LYS A 143 -11.75 -1.26 4.38
CA LYS A 143 -11.34 -2.12 5.51
C LYS A 143 -10.10 -2.97 5.21
N SER A 144 -9.45 -2.76 4.06
CA SER A 144 -8.35 -3.58 3.60
C SER A 144 -7.30 -3.80 4.69
N PRO A 145 -6.79 -5.04 4.85
CA PRO A 145 -5.75 -5.34 5.83
C PRO A 145 -4.39 -4.78 5.42
N ALA A 146 -4.26 -4.18 4.22
CA ALA A 146 -3.06 -3.51 3.75
C ALA A 146 -2.78 -2.26 4.59
N LYS A 147 -2.30 -2.47 5.82
CA LYS A 147 -1.78 -1.41 6.66
C LYS A 147 -0.47 -0.95 6.07
N ALA A 148 -0.41 0.32 5.71
CA ALA A 148 0.84 0.93 5.31
C ALA A 148 1.82 0.87 6.50
N VAL A 149 3.00 0.29 6.27
CA VAL A 149 4.08 0.25 7.29
C VAL A 149 4.65 1.63 7.56
N LEU A 150 4.49 2.55 6.60
CA LEU A 150 5.05 3.89 6.62
C LEU A 150 3.92 4.92 6.73
N PRO A 151 3.99 5.87 7.69
CA PRO A 151 2.95 6.88 7.89
C PRO A 151 2.60 7.71 6.65
N VAL A 152 3.57 7.97 5.77
CA VAL A 152 3.35 8.72 4.52
C VAL A 152 2.43 7.95 3.56
N VAL A 153 2.64 6.63 3.44
CA VAL A 153 1.81 5.74 2.61
C VAL A 153 0.42 5.60 3.23
N ASP A 154 0.33 5.55 4.56
CA ASP A 154 -0.95 5.46 5.30
C ASP A 154 -1.82 6.71 5.07
N GLY A 155 -1.22 7.90 5.14
CA GLY A 155 -1.91 9.16 4.88
C GLY A 155 -2.52 9.22 3.48
N HIS A 156 -1.74 8.83 2.45
CA HIS A 156 -2.24 8.75 1.07
C HIS A 156 -3.36 7.72 0.89
N MET A 157 -3.28 6.56 1.55
CA MET A 157 -4.32 5.53 1.48
C MET A 157 -5.64 6.00 2.12
N VAL A 158 -5.56 6.68 3.27
CA VAL A 158 -6.74 7.28 3.91
C VAL A 158 -7.33 8.35 3.00
N ALA A 159 -6.51 9.23 2.44
CA ALA A 159 -6.92 10.27 1.51
C ALA A 159 -7.64 9.67 0.28
N LEU A 160 -7.06 8.63 -0.32
CA LEU A 160 -7.63 7.93 -1.47
C LEU A 160 -8.99 7.32 -1.14
N SER A 161 -9.10 6.59 -0.01
CA SER A 161 -10.38 6.01 0.40
C SER A 161 -11.46 7.07 0.62
N GLN A 162 -11.15 8.23 1.20
CA GLN A 162 -12.12 9.31 1.33
C GLN A 162 -12.55 9.87 -0.04
N LEU A 163 -11.63 9.93 -1.02
CA LEU A 163 -11.92 10.41 -2.36
C LEU A 163 -12.73 9.42 -3.19
N GLU A 164 -12.47 8.12 -3.07
CA GLU A 164 -13.29 7.08 -3.71
C GLU A 164 -14.76 7.21 -3.29
N TRP A 165 -15.01 7.35 -1.99
CA TRP A 165 -16.35 7.62 -1.46
C TRP A 165 -16.92 8.95 -1.99
N LEU A 166 -16.10 10.00 -2.08
CA LEU A 166 -16.54 11.31 -2.57
C LEU A 166 -16.94 11.26 -4.05
N VAL A 167 -16.14 10.61 -4.91
CA VAL A 167 -16.43 10.37 -6.32
C VAL A 167 -17.74 9.60 -6.46
N PHE A 168 -17.87 8.51 -5.70
CA PHE A 168 -19.09 7.72 -5.68
C PHE A 168 -20.33 8.55 -5.34
N TRP A 169 -20.28 9.35 -4.27
CA TRP A 169 -21.42 10.19 -3.89
C TRP A 169 -21.72 11.30 -4.91
N ALA A 170 -20.71 11.81 -5.62
CA ALA A 170 -20.88 12.83 -6.65
C ALA A 170 -21.58 12.26 -7.89
N ASP A 171 -21.22 11.04 -8.30
CA ASP A 171 -21.85 10.37 -9.43
C ASP A 171 -23.31 9.97 -9.12
N GLU A 172 -23.56 9.45 -7.93
CA GLU A 172 -24.92 9.14 -7.49
C GLU A 172 -25.80 10.39 -7.39
N GLU A 173 -25.24 11.53 -7.01
CA GLU A 173 -25.98 12.80 -7.02
C GLU A 173 -26.38 13.22 -8.43
N ILE A 174 -25.48 13.07 -9.42
CA ILE A 174 -25.77 13.37 -10.82
C ILE A 174 -26.91 12.46 -11.32
N TRP A 175 -26.84 11.17 -11.01
CA TRP A 175 -27.88 10.21 -11.38
C TRP A 175 -29.23 10.57 -10.76
N GLN A 176 -29.30 10.72 -9.43
CA GLN A 176 -30.56 11.01 -8.72
C GLN A 176 -31.15 12.37 -9.12
N THR A 177 -30.30 13.36 -9.40
CA THR A 177 -30.74 14.66 -9.92
C THR A 177 -31.36 14.53 -11.30
N SER A 178 -30.71 13.79 -12.20
CA SER A 178 -31.22 13.53 -13.54
C SER A 178 -32.54 12.76 -13.49
N ALA A 179 -32.64 11.81 -12.55
CA ALA A 179 -33.83 11.01 -12.32
C ALA A 179 -35.04 11.84 -11.87
N LEU A 180 -34.84 12.70 -10.88
CA LEU A 180 -35.85 13.63 -10.40
C LEU A 180 -36.38 14.54 -11.54
N ILE A 181 -35.49 15.03 -12.39
CA ILE A 181 -35.84 15.88 -13.53
C ILE A 181 -36.65 15.10 -14.56
N GLN A 182 -36.24 13.87 -14.88
CA GLN A 182 -36.93 13.02 -15.84
C GLN A 182 -38.34 12.63 -15.37
N SER A 183 -38.48 12.23 -14.11
CA SER A 183 -39.78 11.93 -13.49
C SER A 183 -40.73 13.14 -13.58
N TYR A 184 -40.24 14.35 -13.21
CA TYR A 184 -41.02 15.58 -13.35
C TYR A 184 -41.44 15.87 -14.80
N GLN A 185 -40.52 15.74 -15.76
CA GLN A 185 -40.82 15.96 -17.19
C GLN A 185 -41.81 14.95 -17.77
N SER A 186 -41.86 13.75 -17.19
CA SER A 186 -42.80 12.69 -17.58
C SER A 186 -44.19 12.87 -16.97
N GLY A 187 -44.40 13.94 -16.20
CA GLY A 187 -45.67 14.28 -15.56
C GLY A 187 -45.97 13.46 -14.30
N GLU A 188 -44.98 12.76 -13.77
CA GLU A 188 -45.05 12.13 -12.46
C GLU A 188 -44.94 13.21 -11.37
N ALA A 189 -45.56 12.95 -10.22
CA ALA A 189 -45.47 13.87 -9.10
C ALA A 189 -44.01 13.88 -8.59
N THR A 190 -43.42 15.07 -8.46
CA THR A 190 -42.11 15.23 -7.84
C THR A 190 -42.13 14.64 -6.44
N ASP A 191 -41.29 13.63 -6.21
CA ASP A 191 -41.21 12.94 -4.93
C ASP A 191 -40.30 13.70 -3.96
N GLU A 192 -40.82 13.98 -2.77
CA GLU A 192 -40.06 14.58 -1.67
C GLU A 192 -38.96 13.62 -1.17
N LEU A 193 -39.16 12.30 -1.31
CA LEU A 193 -38.15 11.29 -0.99
C LEU A 193 -36.93 11.42 -1.90
N SER A 194 -37.11 11.61 -3.21
CA SER A 194 -35.98 11.81 -4.15
C SER A 194 -35.19 13.08 -3.83
N LYS A 195 -35.87 14.18 -3.47
CA LYS A 195 -35.19 15.40 -2.99
C LYS A 195 -34.41 15.14 -1.71
N GLN A 196 -34.97 14.37 -0.78
CA GLN A 196 -34.29 14.00 0.46
C GLN A 196 -33.06 13.12 0.20
N GLU A 197 -33.14 12.19 -0.74
CA GLU A 197 -32.02 11.35 -1.15
C GLU A 197 -30.87 12.18 -1.72
N ILE A 198 -31.17 13.11 -2.65
CA ILE A 198 -30.18 14.06 -3.18
C ILE A 198 -29.57 14.86 -2.02
N ALA A 199 -30.38 15.40 -1.11
CA ALA A 199 -29.87 16.16 0.04
C ALA A 199 -28.92 15.32 0.92
N ASN A 200 -29.21 14.03 1.14
CA ASN A 200 -28.34 13.12 1.86
C ASN A 200 -27.00 12.88 1.13
N LEU A 201 -27.03 12.73 -0.20
CA LEU A 201 -25.82 12.61 -1.03
C LEU A 201 -24.94 13.86 -0.89
N VAL A 202 -25.53 15.05 -0.96
CA VAL A 202 -24.83 16.33 -0.74
C VAL A 202 -24.19 16.38 0.65
N GLN A 203 -24.93 15.99 1.68
CA GLN A 203 -24.43 15.99 3.04
C GLN A 203 -23.26 15.01 3.22
N ASN A 204 -23.34 13.83 2.61
CA ASN A 204 -22.25 12.85 2.63
C ASN A 204 -20.99 13.42 1.96
N GLN A 205 -21.12 14.05 0.80
CA GLN A 205 -19.97 14.68 0.14
C GLN A 205 -19.30 15.73 1.04
N GLN A 206 -20.09 16.60 1.68
CA GLN A 206 -19.57 17.60 2.62
C GLN A 206 -18.81 16.94 3.79
N LEU A 207 -19.37 15.89 4.39
CA LEU A 207 -18.74 15.15 5.48
C LEU A 207 -17.39 14.53 5.05
N PHE A 208 -17.32 13.96 3.85
CA PHE A 208 -16.10 13.33 3.35
C PHE A 208 -15.03 14.36 2.99
N VAL A 209 -15.42 15.54 2.49
CA VAL A 209 -14.49 16.67 2.29
C VAL A 209 -13.94 17.17 3.63
N GLU A 210 -14.79 17.34 4.64
CA GLU A 210 -14.36 17.75 5.98
C GLU A 210 -13.41 16.72 6.61
N ARG A 211 -13.73 15.44 6.47
CA ARG A 211 -12.84 14.34 6.92
C ARG A 211 -11.53 14.33 6.17
N PHE A 212 -11.55 14.53 4.85
CA PHE A 212 -10.33 14.62 4.06
C PHE A 212 -9.43 15.74 4.60
N VAL A 213 -9.95 16.95 4.79
CA VAL A 213 -9.17 18.08 5.32
C VAL A 213 -8.71 17.87 6.76
N ALA A 214 -9.55 17.24 7.61
CA ALA A 214 -9.25 17.07 9.03
C ALA A 214 -8.29 15.90 9.33
N ILE A 215 -8.36 14.82 8.57
CA ILE A 215 -7.62 13.57 8.81
C ILE A 215 -6.38 13.50 7.93
N ASN A 216 -6.42 14.08 6.72
CA ASN A 216 -5.26 14.08 5.85
C ASN A 216 -4.20 15.07 6.35
N ALA A 217 -3.02 14.55 6.67
CA ALA A 217 -1.92 15.35 7.17
C ALA A 217 -1.04 15.94 6.05
N ASP A 218 -1.27 15.58 4.79
CA ASP A 218 -0.49 16.08 3.65
C ASP A 218 -1.01 17.43 3.13
N PRO A 219 -0.29 18.54 3.34
CA PRO A 219 -0.73 19.86 2.90
C PRO A 219 -0.79 20.00 1.38
N MET A 220 0.01 19.24 0.63
CA MET A 220 0.00 19.26 -0.83
C MET A 220 -1.33 18.69 -1.35
N GLN A 221 -1.81 17.61 -0.73
CA GLN A 221 -3.08 16.99 -1.10
C GLN A 221 -4.28 17.84 -0.70
N VAL A 222 -4.23 18.49 0.46
CA VAL A 222 -5.25 19.45 0.88
C VAL A 222 -5.30 20.64 -0.08
N ASN A 223 -4.15 21.20 -0.47
CA ASN A 223 -4.12 22.30 -1.44
C ASN A 223 -4.65 21.87 -2.80
N LEU A 224 -4.30 20.67 -3.28
CA LEU A 224 -4.83 20.14 -4.53
C LEU A 224 -6.37 20.06 -4.51
N LEU A 225 -6.95 19.61 -3.41
CA LEU A 225 -8.40 19.58 -3.24
C LEU A 225 -9.00 21.00 -3.25
N LEU A 226 -8.41 21.93 -2.48
CA LEU A 226 -8.88 23.31 -2.39
C LEU A 226 -8.79 24.05 -3.73
N ASP A 227 -7.73 23.83 -4.50
CA ASP A 227 -7.53 24.40 -5.83
C ASP A 227 -8.63 23.90 -6.79
N SER A 228 -8.91 22.59 -6.77
CA SER A 228 -10.03 22.03 -7.55
C SER A 228 -11.38 22.60 -7.13
N PHE A 229 -11.60 22.79 -5.82
CA PHE A 229 -12.85 23.28 -5.25
C PHE A 229 -13.06 24.79 -5.48
N SER A 230 -12.01 25.51 -5.84
CA SER A 230 -12.08 26.93 -6.22
C SER A 230 -12.64 27.13 -7.64
N ASN A 231 -12.92 26.06 -8.38
CA ASN A 231 -13.53 26.14 -9.70
C ASN A 231 -14.99 26.63 -9.61
N PRO A 232 -15.44 27.55 -10.51
CA PRO A 232 -16.83 28.04 -10.53
C PRO A 232 -17.91 26.96 -10.57
N ALA A 233 -17.62 25.77 -11.13
CA ALA A 233 -18.55 24.65 -11.18
C ALA A 233 -19.09 24.24 -9.79
N PHE A 234 -18.31 24.41 -8.72
CA PHE A 234 -18.76 24.11 -7.36
C PHE A 234 -19.83 25.09 -6.87
N GLU A 235 -19.67 26.38 -7.18
CA GLU A 235 -20.66 27.41 -6.84
C GLU A 235 -21.92 27.24 -7.71
N GLU A 236 -21.75 27.09 -9.02
CA GLU A 236 -22.84 26.92 -9.99
C GLU A 236 -23.70 25.69 -9.67
N SER A 237 -23.06 24.53 -9.42
CA SER A 237 -23.78 23.33 -9.00
C SER A 237 -24.46 23.51 -7.65
N SER A 238 -23.86 24.25 -6.70
CA SER A 238 -24.52 24.54 -5.42
C SER A 238 -25.76 25.41 -5.57
N MET A 239 -25.73 26.44 -6.42
CA MET A 239 -26.90 27.28 -6.68
C MET A 239 -28.01 26.47 -7.33
N PHE A 240 -27.67 25.64 -8.32
CA PHE A 240 -28.61 24.76 -8.99
C PHE A 240 -29.31 23.81 -8.00
N ARG A 241 -28.55 23.18 -7.09
CA ARG A 241 -29.09 22.29 -6.05
C ARG A 241 -30.07 23.00 -5.12
N ASN A 242 -29.74 24.22 -4.70
CA ASN A 242 -30.61 24.99 -3.81
C ASN A 242 -31.98 25.25 -4.44
N VAL A 243 -32.01 25.52 -5.76
CA VAL A 243 -33.27 25.70 -6.49
C VAL A 243 -33.98 24.36 -6.70
N LEU A 244 -33.26 23.31 -7.12
CA LEU A 244 -33.78 21.97 -7.34
C LEU A 244 -34.48 21.39 -6.10
N LEU A 245 -33.87 21.58 -4.92
CA LEU A 245 -34.35 21.08 -3.63
C LEU A 245 -35.37 22.01 -2.96
N SER A 246 -35.68 23.16 -3.56
CA SER A 246 -36.70 24.07 -3.04
C SER A 246 -38.12 23.51 -3.18
N SER A 247 -39.10 24.18 -2.57
CA SER A 247 -40.52 23.84 -2.71
C SER A 247 -41.02 23.95 -4.16
N GLU A 248 -40.48 24.91 -4.93
CA GLU A 248 -40.82 25.10 -6.34
C GLU A 248 -40.06 24.11 -7.24
N GLY A 249 -38.86 23.70 -6.83
CA GLY A 249 -38.09 22.59 -7.39
C GLY A 249 -37.88 22.70 -8.90
N VAL A 250 -38.00 21.56 -9.59
CA VAL A 250 -37.82 21.47 -11.06
C VAL A 250 -38.77 22.41 -11.81
N ALA A 251 -39.96 22.72 -11.27
CA ALA A 251 -40.94 23.58 -11.93
C ALA A 251 -40.47 25.05 -12.09
N SER A 252 -39.53 25.49 -11.24
CA SER A 252 -38.96 26.84 -11.30
C SER A 252 -37.82 26.98 -12.33
N LEU A 253 -37.32 25.85 -12.86
CA LEU A 253 -36.13 25.80 -13.71
C LEU A 253 -36.51 25.70 -15.19
N SER A 254 -35.88 26.53 -16.02
CA SER A 254 -35.92 26.38 -17.46
C SER A 254 -35.04 25.22 -17.95
N SER A 255 -35.30 24.71 -19.15
CA SER A 255 -34.46 23.67 -19.76
C SER A 255 -32.99 24.09 -19.91
N ALA A 256 -32.72 25.39 -20.10
CA ALA A 256 -31.36 25.93 -20.18
C ALA A 256 -30.67 25.90 -18.81
N GLU A 257 -31.38 26.27 -17.73
CA GLU A 257 -30.86 26.21 -16.36
C GLU A 257 -30.64 24.77 -15.90
N ILE A 258 -31.54 23.85 -16.26
CA ILE A 258 -31.37 22.41 -16.03
C ILE A 258 -30.07 21.92 -16.68
N LYS A 259 -29.89 22.21 -17.97
CA LYS A 259 -28.69 21.78 -18.71
C LYS A 259 -27.42 22.35 -18.05
N ALA A 260 -27.40 23.65 -17.77
CA ALA A 260 -26.25 24.31 -17.14
C ALA A 260 -25.94 23.71 -15.76
N GLY A 261 -26.97 23.42 -14.96
CA GLY A 261 -26.83 22.79 -13.65
C GLY A 261 -26.23 21.39 -13.70
N ILE A 262 -26.71 20.54 -14.63
CA ILE A 262 -26.15 19.21 -14.86
C ILE A 262 -24.71 19.29 -15.40
N ASP A 263 -24.44 20.19 -16.34
CA ASP A 263 -23.08 20.40 -16.88
C ASP A 263 -22.11 20.83 -15.75
N ALA A 264 -22.56 21.69 -14.82
CA ALA A 264 -21.78 22.08 -13.64
C ALA A 264 -21.54 20.92 -12.66
N LEU A 265 -22.56 20.07 -12.40
CA LEU A 265 -22.40 18.86 -11.56
C LEU A 265 -21.39 17.88 -12.17
N ASN A 266 -21.47 17.63 -13.47
CA ASN A 266 -20.54 16.76 -14.20
C ASN A 266 -19.11 17.31 -14.16
N LEU A 267 -18.93 18.61 -14.45
CA LEU A 267 -17.61 19.24 -14.38
C LEU A 267 -17.03 19.14 -12.96
N ARG A 268 -17.85 19.35 -11.93
CA ARG A 268 -17.45 19.18 -10.54
C ARG A 268 -17.05 17.74 -10.23
N SER A 269 -17.82 16.72 -10.65
CA SER A 269 -17.46 15.31 -10.44
C SER A 269 -16.12 14.99 -11.11
N ASN A 270 -15.92 15.43 -12.35
CA ASN A 270 -14.65 15.27 -13.08
C ASN A 270 -13.45 15.91 -12.36
N LEU A 271 -13.64 17.08 -11.74
CA LEU A 271 -12.59 17.73 -10.94
C LEU A 271 -12.25 16.92 -9.69
N ILE A 272 -13.25 16.35 -9.00
CA ILE A 272 -13.04 15.46 -7.85
C ILE A 272 -12.29 14.19 -8.29
N GLN A 273 -12.70 13.56 -9.38
CA GLN A 273 -12.02 12.39 -9.94
C GLN A 273 -10.57 12.71 -10.32
N GLY A 274 -10.32 13.89 -10.90
CA GLY A 274 -8.97 14.37 -11.21
C GLY A 274 -8.06 14.49 -9.97
N VAL A 275 -8.62 14.88 -8.82
CA VAL A 275 -7.87 14.90 -7.54
C VAL A 275 -7.53 13.48 -7.10
N SER A 276 -8.48 12.53 -7.20
CA SER A 276 -8.23 11.10 -6.89
C SER A 276 -7.07 10.54 -7.72
N LEU A 277 -7.15 10.68 -9.05
CA LEU A 277 -6.13 10.19 -9.98
C LEU A 277 -4.75 10.81 -9.70
N SER A 278 -4.70 12.10 -9.36
CA SER A 278 -3.43 12.75 -9.02
C SER A 278 -2.84 12.20 -7.71
N ILE A 279 -3.67 11.85 -6.73
CA ILE A 279 -3.21 11.27 -5.46
C ILE A 279 -2.78 9.81 -5.65
N GLU A 280 -3.48 9.05 -6.50
CA GLU A 280 -3.07 7.69 -6.89
C GLU A 280 -1.68 7.69 -7.54
N GLU A 281 -1.43 8.61 -8.47
CA GLU A 281 -0.12 8.70 -9.14
C GLU A 281 0.99 9.18 -8.18
N GLN A 282 0.69 10.13 -7.29
CA GLN A 282 1.62 10.53 -6.22
C GLN A 282 2.01 9.34 -5.34
N LEU A 283 1.02 8.57 -4.87
CA LEU A 283 1.24 7.40 -4.04
C LEU A 283 2.04 6.33 -4.79
N ARG A 284 1.76 6.10 -6.07
CA ARG A 284 2.53 5.16 -6.90
C ARG A 284 3.99 5.59 -7.05
N GLN A 285 4.24 6.88 -7.28
CA GLN A 285 5.59 7.42 -7.38
C GLN A 285 6.34 7.30 -6.03
N GLU A 286 5.66 7.57 -4.92
CA GLU A 286 6.19 7.42 -3.57
C GLU A 286 6.56 5.96 -3.29
N ILE A 287 5.67 5.00 -3.60
CA ILE A 287 5.92 3.56 -3.45
C ILE A 287 7.13 3.13 -4.28
N ARG A 288 7.23 3.54 -5.56
CA ARG A 288 8.39 3.22 -6.41
C ARG A 288 9.70 3.73 -5.81
N THR A 289 9.68 4.94 -5.25
CA THR A 289 10.84 5.54 -4.59
C THR A 289 11.23 4.77 -3.33
N LEU A 290 10.25 4.38 -2.51
CA LEU A 290 10.44 3.59 -1.30
C LEU A 290 10.95 2.17 -1.60
N VAL A 291 10.38 1.49 -2.60
CA VAL A 291 10.83 0.18 -3.06
C VAL A 291 12.29 0.25 -3.52
N ALA A 292 12.65 1.22 -4.35
CA ALA A 292 14.02 1.41 -4.81
C ALA A 292 14.98 1.66 -3.62
N GLY A 293 14.56 2.48 -2.65
CA GLY A 293 15.31 2.74 -1.43
C GLY A 293 15.54 1.48 -0.59
N PHE A 294 14.50 0.68 -0.35
CA PHE A 294 14.62 -0.56 0.43
C PHE A 294 15.44 -1.63 -0.29
N GLU A 295 15.33 -1.74 -1.62
CA GLU A 295 16.17 -2.62 -2.42
C GLU A 295 17.65 -2.24 -2.34
N GLN A 296 17.95 -0.93 -2.43
CA GLN A 296 19.31 -0.44 -2.28
C GLN A 296 19.85 -0.70 -0.87
N GLN A 297 19.04 -0.48 0.17
CA GLN A 297 19.42 -0.79 1.55
C GLN A 297 19.68 -2.29 1.74
N ARG A 298 18.83 -3.15 1.19
CA ARG A 298 18.99 -4.61 1.24
C ARG A 298 20.31 -5.04 0.60
N MET A 299 20.59 -4.54 -0.60
CA MET A 299 21.83 -4.85 -1.33
C MET A 299 23.09 -4.34 -0.62
N GLY A 300 23.04 -3.09 -0.13
CA GLY A 300 24.14 -2.50 0.63
C GLY A 300 24.43 -3.27 1.92
N PHE A 301 23.38 -3.64 2.66
CA PHE A 301 23.50 -4.43 3.88
C PHE A 301 24.09 -5.82 3.61
N LEU A 302 23.61 -6.54 2.58
CA LEU A 302 24.19 -7.82 2.16
C LEU A 302 25.68 -7.68 1.81
N THR A 303 26.06 -6.64 1.07
CA THR A 303 27.44 -6.37 0.68
C THR A 303 28.33 -6.18 1.91
N VAL A 304 27.92 -5.34 2.87
CA VAL A 304 28.68 -5.08 4.10
C VAL A 304 28.80 -6.34 4.96
N VAL A 305 27.72 -7.09 5.14
CA VAL A 305 27.72 -8.34 5.91
C VAL A 305 28.64 -9.38 5.27
N SER A 306 28.60 -9.52 3.95
CA SER A 306 29.49 -10.43 3.22
C SER A 306 30.96 -10.04 3.39
N LEU A 307 31.30 -8.75 3.28
CA LEU A 307 32.67 -8.26 3.49
C LEU A 307 33.16 -8.50 4.92
N LEU A 308 32.35 -8.17 5.93
CA LEU A 308 32.68 -8.41 7.33
C LEU A 308 32.85 -9.91 7.63
N THR A 309 32.01 -10.75 7.03
CA THR A 309 32.11 -12.21 7.16
C THR A 309 33.42 -12.74 6.58
N VAL A 310 33.79 -12.33 5.37
CA VAL A 310 35.07 -12.71 4.75
C VAL A 310 36.24 -12.22 5.59
N MET A 311 36.19 -10.98 6.06
CA MET A 311 37.25 -10.40 6.92
C MET A 311 37.42 -11.20 8.22
N LEU A 312 36.32 -11.55 8.91
CA LEU A 312 36.35 -12.36 10.13
C LEU A 312 36.91 -13.76 9.88
N ILE A 313 36.53 -14.40 8.78
CA ILE A 313 37.06 -15.73 8.42
C ILE A 313 38.56 -15.64 8.17
N VAL A 314 39.03 -14.65 7.40
CA VAL A 314 40.46 -14.46 7.09
C VAL A 314 41.27 -14.19 8.36
N ILE A 315 40.82 -13.28 9.22
CA ILE A 315 41.49 -12.98 10.49
C ILE A 315 41.49 -14.22 11.39
N GLY A 316 40.33 -14.88 11.52
CA GLY A 316 40.16 -16.07 12.35
C GLY A 316 41.06 -17.23 11.95
N VAL A 317 41.11 -17.56 10.66
CA VAL A 317 41.96 -18.63 10.10
C VAL A 317 43.44 -18.29 10.30
N ASN A 318 43.86 -17.06 9.98
CA ASN A 318 45.25 -16.63 10.17
C ASN A 318 45.68 -16.71 11.63
N LEU A 319 44.83 -16.24 12.55
CA LEU A 319 45.09 -16.28 13.99
C LEU A 319 45.19 -17.74 14.48
N ALA A 320 44.27 -18.61 14.07
CA ALA A 320 44.24 -20.02 14.46
C ALA A 320 45.46 -20.80 13.95
N LEU A 321 45.83 -20.63 12.67
CA LEU A 321 47.02 -21.26 12.08
C LEU A 321 48.29 -20.80 12.78
N ARG A 322 48.42 -19.48 13.00
CA ARG A 322 49.61 -18.90 13.63
C ARG A 322 49.78 -19.37 15.07
N VAL A 323 48.73 -19.30 15.88
CA VAL A 323 48.76 -19.74 17.29
C VAL A 323 49.03 -21.23 17.38
N THR A 324 48.33 -22.07 16.60
CA THR A 324 48.50 -23.53 16.65
C THR A 324 49.91 -23.95 16.22
N ARG A 325 50.44 -23.35 15.14
CA ARG A 325 51.80 -23.64 14.67
C ARG A 325 52.83 -23.22 15.70
N ASN A 326 52.72 -22.01 16.23
CA ASN A 326 53.69 -21.48 17.21
C ASN A 326 53.63 -22.29 18.51
N LEU A 327 52.45 -22.61 19.06
CA LEU A 327 52.34 -23.48 20.24
C LEU A 327 52.94 -24.86 20.00
N GLY A 328 52.69 -25.46 18.83
CA GLY A 328 53.28 -26.76 18.48
C GLY A 328 54.80 -26.72 18.38
N LEU A 329 55.38 -25.60 17.93
CA LEU A 329 56.83 -25.41 17.93
C LEU A 329 57.39 -25.24 19.34
N VAL A 330 56.71 -24.50 20.22
CA VAL A 330 57.11 -24.37 21.64
C VAL A 330 57.04 -25.72 22.35
N LEU A 331 55.94 -26.47 22.18
CA LEU A 331 55.80 -27.81 22.78
C LEU A 331 56.90 -28.76 22.32
N LYS A 332 57.18 -28.81 21.01
CA LYS A 332 58.26 -29.66 20.46
C LYS A 332 59.63 -29.28 20.98
N PHE A 333 59.87 -27.99 21.22
CA PHE A 333 61.14 -27.55 21.81
C PHE A 333 61.25 -27.96 23.27
N LEU A 334 60.20 -27.74 24.07
CA LEU A 334 60.18 -28.18 25.47
C LEU A 334 60.29 -29.71 25.61
N GLU A 335 59.73 -30.48 24.66
CA GLU A 335 59.90 -31.94 24.58
C GLU A 335 61.33 -32.36 24.17
N GLN A 336 62.06 -31.51 23.45
CA GLN A 336 63.43 -31.79 22.97
C GLN A 336 64.53 -31.26 23.89
N GLU A 337 64.21 -30.36 24.83
CA GLU A 337 65.18 -29.80 25.79
C GLU A 337 65.71 -30.85 26.80
N ASP A 338 65.06 -32.02 26.88
CA ASP A 338 65.52 -33.20 27.63
C ASP A 338 66.58 -34.02 26.85
N ASP A 339 66.82 -33.69 25.57
CA ASP A 339 67.82 -34.32 24.70
C ASP A 339 68.88 -33.29 24.29
N ASN A 340 70.15 -33.62 24.47
CA ASN A 340 71.27 -32.69 24.71
C ASN A 340 71.76 -31.89 23.47
N GLN A 341 70.88 -31.45 22.56
CA GLN A 341 71.20 -30.62 21.40
C GLN A 341 70.35 -29.35 21.35
N ALA A 342 70.97 -28.22 21.71
CA ALA A 342 70.35 -26.90 21.71
C ALA A 342 69.98 -26.42 20.29
N ILE A 343 68.73 -26.63 19.87
CA ILE A 343 68.17 -26.01 18.66
C ILE A 343 67.60 -24.64 19.03
N SER A 344 68.26 -23.55 18.61
CA SER A 344 67.76 -22.20 18.83
C SER A 344 66.46 -21.92 18.05
N LEU A 345 65.35 -21.84 18.77
CA LEU A 345 64.00 -21.54 18.27
C LEU A 345 63.86 -20.15 17.63
N THR A 346 64.73 -19.20 17.98
CA THR A 346 64.62 -17.79 17.57
C THR A 346 64.70 -17.60 16.05
N SER A 347 65.24 -18.56 15.29
CA SER A 347 65.31 -18.50 13.82
C SER A 347 64.06 -19.02 13.09
N LYS A 348 63.14 -19.72 13.77
CA LYS A 348 61.98 -20.40 13.13
C LYS A 348 60.63 -19.73 13.37
N ILE A 349 60.53 -18.77 14.30
CA ILE A 349 59.27 -18.09 14.65
C ILE A 349 59.42 -16.59 14.37
N GLY A 350 58.71 -16.09 13.36
CA GLY A 350 58.64 -14.66 13.03
C GLY A 350 57.43 -13.97 13.66
N GLY A 351 57.65 -12.85 14.38
CA GLY A 351 56.59 -12.04 14.99
C GLY A 351 57.05 -11.00 16.03
N LYS A 352 56.14 -10.08 16.37
CA LYS A 352 56.24 -9.11 17.49
C LYS A 352 55.09 -9.34 18.51
N ASP A 353 54.71 -10.60 18.71
CA ASP A 353 53.65 -10.99 19.65
C ASP A 353 54.25 -11.62 20.92
N GLU A 354 53.40 -11.83 21.93
CA GLU A 354 53.78 -12.30 23.25
C GLU A 354 54.46 -13.69 23.19
N LEU A 355 54.05 -14.54 22.24
CA LEU A 355 54.65 -15.85 21.99
C LEU A 355 56.05 -15.74 21.40
N SER A 356 56.28 -14.77 20.50
CA SER A 356 57.60 -14.50 19.93
C SER A 356 58.56 -13.90 20.96
N ASP A 357 58.05 -13.13 21.93
CA ASP A 357 58.85 -12.54 23.00
C ASP A 357 59.18 -13.53 24.12
N LEU A 358 58.30 -14.50 24.40
CA LEU A 358 58.58 -15.60 25.35
C LEU A 358 59.76 -16.48 24.93
N LEU A 359 60.03 -16.58 23.63
CA LEU A 359 61.09 -17.43 23.06
C LEU A 359 62.43 -16.69 22.87
N LYS A 360 62.46 -15.38 23.13
CA LYS A 360 63.68 -14.56 23.14
C LYS A 360 64.27 -14.41 24.55
N ARG A 361 63.52 -14.80 25.57
CA ARG A 361 63.99 -14.97 26.95
C ARG A 361 64.45 -16.39 27.12
#